data_AF-A0A9P5V4T9-F1
#
_entry.id   AF-A0A9P5V4T9-F1
#
_cell.length_a   1.000
_cell.length_b   1.000
_cell.length_c   1.000
_cell.angle_alpha   90.00
_cell.angle_beta   90.00
_cell.angle_gamma   90.00
#
_symmetry.space_group_name_H-M   'P 1'
#
loop_
_entity.id
_entity.type
_entity.pdbx_description
1 polymer ?
#
loop_
_entity_poly.entity_id
_entity_poly.type
_entity_poly.pdbx_seq_one_letter_code
_entity_poly.pdbx_strand_id
1 'polypeptide(L)'
;MPVEVSPTLLKELDLRTDRLTTLELLSEDRYGTDLCKTNKDVHATLHHFLSTSDNIVHLKTLKAMVLVEHIDIYHRGRRHAPLQCDEPTSATGVWRCRSLRTLHIEIHGHKELLSEPLHSRIVFGYISRVCPLLEELRMTVPGSCDPNTAAPSYYPTLCFGLEGGMCLLGRLRQLQRLEVRRGPSTLMPKFTRVDLDWMVPAGQSDKSKRWRQHKVKQWQKDRIKERDVGKHQSQQQEHQHQSWVASEGADISTNAALLGRLKNLGLLEDVEEMVKNMDMDSCRPFPALEGLTFEHFSFQWPEKVLDEMFPDNRTTIFGFKLGFK
;
A
#
# COMPACT_ATOMS: atom_id res chain seq x y z
N MET A 1 18.65 -23.19 5.53
CA MET A 1 19.01 -22.75 4.17
C MET A 1 17.77 -22.15 3.55
N PRO A 2 17.86 -20.98 2.90
CA PRO A 2 16.72 -20.39 2.23
C PRO A 2 16.25 -21.30 1.10
N VAL A 3 14.94 -21.53 1.02
CA VAL A 3 14.34 -22.35 -0.03
C VAL A 3 13.93 -21.43 -1.17
N GLU A 4 14.34 -21.76 -2.39
CA GLU A 4 13.91 -21.06 -3.59
C GLU A 4 12.38 -21.18 -3.74
N VAL A 5 11.72 -20.06 -3.96
CA VAL A 5 10.26 -20.03 -4.11
C VAL A 5 9.89 -20.59 -5.48
N SER A 6 9.46 -21.84 -5.51
CA SER A 6 8.88 -22.45 -6.70
C SER A 6 7.36 -22.52 -6.61
N PRO A 7 6.63 -22.52 -7.76
CA PRO A 7 5.19 -22.79 -7.76
C PRO A 7 4.83 -24.12 -7.08
N THR A 8 5.69 -25.14 -7.19
CA THR A 8 5.51 -26.44 -6.52
C THR A 8 5.54 -26.29 -5.01
N LEU A 9 6.52 -25.56 -4.45
CA LEU A 9 6.59 -25.31 -3.02
C LEU A 9 5.34 -24.60 -2.51
N LEU A 10 4.88 -23.56 -3.20
CA LEU A 10 3.69 -22.83 -2.79
C LEU A 10 2.42 -23.70 -2.85
N LYS A 11 2.30 -24.61 -3.83
CA LYS A 11 1.23 -25.62 -3.87
C LYS A 11 1.32 -26.61 -2.71
N GLU A 12 2.52 -27.05 -2.34
CA GLU A 12 2.72 -27.91 -1.17
C GLU A 12 2.37 -27.18 0.15
N LEU A 13 2.63 -25.88 0.23
CA LEU A 13 2.23 -25.06 1.37
C LEU A 13 0.71 -24.91 1.45
N ASP A 14 0.01 -24.80 0.31
CA ASP A 14 -1.45 -24.75 0.25
C ASP A 14 -2.09 -26.01 0.88
N LEU A 15 -1.48 -27.18 0.66
CA LEU A 15 -1.88 -28.46 1.28
C LEU A 15 -1.63 -28.53 2.80
N ARG A 16 -0.85 -27.60 3.37
CA ARG A 16 -0.47 -27.57 4.80
C ARG A 16 -0.91 -26.27 5.50
N THR A 17 -1.88 -25.56 4.91
CA THR A 17 -2.34 -24.23 5.33
C THR A 17 -2.97 -24.18 6.72
N ASP A 18 -3.41 -25.31 7.28
CA ASP A 18 -4.03 -25.39 8.61
C ASP A 18 -3.06 -25.03 9.75
N ARG A 19 -1.74 -25.18 9.52
CA ARG A 19 -0.71 -24.98 10.56
C ARG A 19 0.32 -23.90 10.23
N LEU A 20 0.34 -23.41 8.99
CA LEU A 20 1.36 -22.48 8.54
C LEU A 20 1.05 -21.05 9.00
N THR A 21 1.66 -20.64 10.10
CA THR A 21 1.50 -19.28 10.66
C THR A 21 2.54 -18.31 10.16
N THR A 22 3.71 -18.79 9.75
CA THR A 22 4.83 -17.97 9.29
C THR A 22 5.32 -18.45 7.93
N LEU A 23 5.33 -17.55 6.95
CA LEU A 23 5.92 -17.79 5.64
C LEU A 23 7.11 -16.85 5.44
N GLU A 24 8.29 -17.44 5.28
CA GLU A 24 9.51 -16.71 4.94
C GLU A 24 9.97 -17.08 3.53
N LEU A 25 9.98 -16.09 2.63
CA LEU A 25 10.38 -16.27 1.24
C LEU A 25 11.67 -15.50 0.98
N LEU A 26 12.71 -16.21 0.54
CA LEU A 26 13.91 -15.60 -0.03
C LEU A 26 13.79 -15.68 -1.55
N SER A 27 13.74 -14.52 -2.21
CA SER A 27 14.04 -14.45 -3.64
C SER A 27 15.53 -14.18 -3.78
N GLU A 28 16.25 -15.00 -4.55
CA GLU A 28 17.65 -14.72 -4.86
C GLU A 28 17.74 -13.34 -5.52
N ASP A 29 18.63 -12.50 -5.00
CA ASP A 29 18.88 -11.18 -5.52
C ASP A 29 19.66 -11.28 -6.82
N ARG A 30 18.98 -11.69 -7.89
CA ARG A 30 19.53 -11.51 -9.22
C ARG A 30 19.41 -10.02 -9.48
N TYR A 31 20.54 -9.32 -9.39
CA TYR A 31 20.74 -7.92 -9.78
C TYR A 31 20.41 -7.62 -11.27
N GLY A 32 19.49 -8.37 -11.88
CA GLY A 32 19.04 -8.24 -13.25
C GLY A 32 17.63 -7.65 -13.30
N THR A 33 17.41 -6.80 -14.30
CA THR A 33 16.19 -6.02 -14.54
C THR A 33 14.93 -6.86 -14.85
N ASP A 34 15.01 -8.20 -14.87
CA ASP A 34 13.98 -9.07 -15.45
C ASP A 34 13.10 -9.85 -14.45
N LEU A 35 13.09 -9.44 -13.18
CA LEU A 35 12.33 -10.12 -12.13
C LEU A 35 10.82 -10.12 -12.40
N CYS A 36 10.27 -9.06 -13.01
CA CYS A 36 8.83 -8.96 -13.29
C CYS A 36 8.34 -9.95 -14.37
N LYS A 37 9.22 -10.40 -15.29
CA LYS A 37 8.86 -11.36 -16.35
C LYS A 37 9.05 -12.80 -15.89
N THR A 38 10.19 -13.07 -15.25
CA THR A 38 10.63 -14.43 -14.95
C THR A 38 9.81 -15.11 -13.84
N ASN A 39 9.10 -14.33 -13.01
CA ASN A 39 8.41 -14.85 -11.84
C ASN A 39 6.89 -14.58 -11.80
N LYS A 40 6.24 -14.35 -12.95
CA LYS A 40 4.77 -14.16 -13.01
C LYS A 40 4.00 -15.25 -12.27
N ASP A 41 4.39 -16.51 -12.46
CA ASP A 41 3.75 -17.65 -11.81
C ASP A 41 3.94 -17.62 -10.30
N VAL A 42 5.11 -17.22 -9.81
CA VAL A 42 5.39 -17.10 -8.37
C VAL A 42 4.53 -16.01 -7.75
N HIS A 43 4.38 -14.85 -8.41
CA HIS A 43 3.54 -13.75 -7.91
C HIS A 43 2.06 -14.11 -7.90
N ALA A 44 1.58 -14.75 -8.97
CA ALA A 44 0.20 -15.23 -9.04
C ALA A 44 -0.07 -16.29 -7.97
N THR A 45 0.89 -17.22 -7.75
CA THR A 45 0.75 -18.26 -6.74
C THR A 45 0.81 -17.70 -5.33
N LEU A 46 1.69 -16.74 -5.04
CA LEU A 46 1.72 -16.05 -3.74
C LEU A 46 0.40 -15.31 -3.49
N HIS A 47 -0.11 -14.58 -4.48
CA HIS A 47 -1.38 -13.89 -4.36
C HIS A 47 -2.54 -14.85 -4.12
N HIS A 48 -2.56 -15.97 -4.85
CA HIS A 48 -3.54 -17.03 -4.64
C HIS A 48 -3.46 -17.59 -3.21
N PHE A 49 -2.27 -17.96 -2.76
CA PHE A 49 -2.03 -18.46 -1.40
C PHE A 49 -2.48 -17.46 -0.32
N LEU A 50 -2.17 -16.17 -0.48
CA LEU A 50 -2.65 -15.14 0.46
C LEU A 50 -4.17 -14.95 0.40
N SER A 51 -4.80 -15.25 -0.74
CA SER A 51 -6.25 -15.18 -0.96
C SER A 51 -6.99 -16.45 -0.56
N THR A 52 -6.30 -17.56 -0.29
CA THR A 52 -6.91 -18.81 0.20
C THR A 52 -6.59 -19.08 1.66
N SER A 53 -5.50 -18.53 2.20
CA SER A 53 -5.05 -18.82 3.56
C SER A 53 -5.59 -17.86 4.61
N ASP A 54 -6.30 -18.41 5.60
CA ASP A 54 -6.82 -17.68 6.76
C ASP A 54 -5.83 -17.64 7.96
N ASN A 55 -4.85 -18.54 7.98
CA ASN A 55 -4.04 -18.83 9.19
C ASN A 55 -2.68 -18.12 9.25
N ILE A 56 -2.27 -17.43 8.18
CA ILE A 56 -0.96 -16.76 8.15
C ILE A 56 -0.98 -15.55 9.10
N VAL A 57 -0.05 -15.55 10.03
CA VAL A 57 0.19 -14.48 11.01
C VAL A 57 1.42 -13.66 10.63
N HIS A 58 2.42 -14.27 10.01
CA HIS A 58 3.66 -13.59 9.63
C HIS A 58 4.01 -13.89 8.17
N LEU A 59 4.15 -12.85 7.37
CA LEU A 59 4.73 -12.91 6.03
C LEU A 59 6.01 -12.06 6.05
N LYS A 60 7.12 -12.72 6.40
CA LYS A 60 8.44 -12.10 6.50
C LYS A 60 9.23 -12.51 5.28
N THR A 61 9.19 -11.71 4.25
CA THR A 61 9.89 -12.05 3.02
C THR A 61 10.96 -11.00 2.78
N LEU A 62 12.13 -11.46 2.37
CA LEU A 62 13.19 -10.52 2.01
C LEU A 62 12.82 -9.80 0.70
N LYS A 63 11.97 -10.39 -0.17
CA LYS A 63 11.53 -9.85 -1.47
C LYS A 63 10.22 -10.44 -2.04
N ALA A 64 9.15 -10.63 -1.26
CA ALA A 64 7.86 -11.01 -1.87
C ALA A 64 7.34 -9.85 -2.70
N MET A 65 7.28 -10.06 -4.01
CA MET A 65 6.74 -9.06 -4.90
C MET A 65 5.22 -9.13 -4.90
N VAL A 66 4.59 -7.99 -4.67
CA VAL A 66 3.16 -7.78 -4.81
C VAL A 66 2.94 -6.84 -5.97
N LEU A 67 2.25 -7.33 -6.98
CA LEU A 67 1.83 -6.54 -8.13
C LEU A 67 0.62 -5.69 -7.73
N VAL A 68 0.66 -4.38 -7.98
CA VAL A 68 -0.48 -3.48 -7.70
C VAL A 68 -1.72 -3.93 -8.43
N GLU A 69 -1.58 -4.53 -9.62
CA GLU A 69 -2.67 -5.07 -10.42
C GLU A 69 -3.42 -6.20 -9.70
N HIS A 70 -2.77 -6.93 -8.79
CA HIS A 70 -3.41 -7.99 -8.01
C HIS A 70 -4.22 -7.46 -6.83
N ILE A 71 -3.90 -6.25 -6.34
CA ILE A 71 -4.61 -5.60 -5.23
C ILE A 71 -5.52 -4.45 -5.68
N ASP A 72 -5.48 -4.08 -6.96
CA ASP A 72 -6.41 -3.16 -7.63
C ASP A 72 -7.68 -3.90 -8.09
N ILE A 73 -8.51 -4.26 -7.10
CA ILE A 73 -9.73 -5.07 -7.27
C ILE A 73 -10.73 -4.43 -8.25
N TYR A 74 -10.69 -3.10 -8.39
CA TYR A 74 -11.56 -2.35 -9.28
C TYR A 74 -10.82 -1.87 -10.55
N HIS A 75 -9.61 -2.36 -10.81
CA HIS A 75 -8.81 -2.03 -11.99
C HIS A 75 -8.71 -0.52 -12.30
N ARG A 76 -8.74 0.32 -11.25
CA ARG A 76 -8.77 1.79 -11.37
C ARG A 76 -7.47 2.32 -11.94
N GLY A 77 -6.36 1.64 -11.68
CA GLY A 77 -5.03 1.98 -12.17
C GLY A 77 -4.88 1.81 -13.68
N ARG A 78 -5.75 1.06 -14.36
CA ARG A 78 -5.62 0.75 -15.80
C ARG A 78 -6.23 1.83 -16.72
N ARG A 79 -5.88 3.11 -16.54
CA ARG A 79 -6.47 4.21 -17.32
C ARG A 79 -6.07 4.25 -18.80
N HIS A 80 -4.92 3.67 -19.15
CA HIS A 80 -4.29 3.85 -20.47
C HIS A 80 -4.04 2.55 -21.25
N ALA A 81 -4.28 1.38 -20.65
CA ALA A 81 -4.08 0.12 -21.36
C ALA A 81 -5.33 -0.22 -22.18
N PRO A 82 -5.24 -0.36 -23.52
CA PRO A 82 -6.35 -0.90 -24.30
C PRO A 82 -6.70 -2.28 -23.74
N LEU A 83 -8.01 -2.56 -23.61
CA LEU A 83 -8.57 -3.78 -23.02
C LEU A 83 -8.17 -5.09 -23.73
N GLN A 84 -7.26 -5.04 -24.71
CA GLN A 84 -6.87 -6.15 -25.60
C GLN A 84 -5.84 -7.12 -25.01
N CYS A 85 -5.52 -7.07 -23.72
CA CYS A 85 -4.78 -8.18 -23.11
C CYS A 85 -5.77 -9.30 -22.75
N ASP A 86 -6.03 -10.17 -23.72
CA ASP A 86 -6.93 -11.34 -23.68
C ASP A 86 -6.51 -12.45 -22.70
N GLU A 87 -5.53 -12.23 -21.83
CA GLU A 87 -5.24 -13.19 -20.77
C GLU A 87 -6.07 -12.83 -19.53
N PRO A 88 -7.10 -13.64 -19.18
CA PRO A 88 -7.79 -13.49 -17.91
C PRO A 88 -6.75 -13.64 -16.80
N THR A 89 -6.36 -12.53 -16.18
CA THR A 89 -5.46 -12.52 -15.03
C THR A 89 -6.07 -13.41 -13.96
N SER A 90 -5.55 -14.63 -13.84
CA SER A 90 -6.22 -15.77 -13.20
C SER A 90 -6.25 -15.70 -11.67
N ALA A 91 -6.03 -14.52 -11.09
CA ALA A 91 -5.85 -14.34 -9.67
C ALA A 91 -6.53 -13.04 -9.19
N THR A 92 -7.81 -12.87 -9.51
CA THR A 92 -8.66 -11.88 -8.82
C THR A 92 -9.09 -12.47 -7.48
N GLY A 93 -8.56 -11.92 -6.39
CA GLY A 93 -8.87 -12.37 -5.04
C GLY A 93 -8.45 -11.33 -4.01
N VAL A 94 -9.20 -11.24 -2.90
CA VAL A 94 -8.81 -10.40 -1.76
C VAL A 94 -8.06 -11.28 -0.78
N TRP A 95 -6.87 -10.88 -0.33
CA TRP A 95 -6.11 -11.68 0.62
C TRP A 95 -6.97 -11.99 1.85
N ARG A 96 -6.99 -13.24 2.29
CA ARG A 96 -7.76 -13.75 3.42
C ARG A 96 -7.00 -13.71 4.74
N CYS A 97 -5.69 -13.47 4.72
CA CYS A 97 -4.82 -13.38 5.89
C CYS A 97 -5.09 -12.14 6.79
N ARG A 98 -6.27 -12.06 7.41
CA ARG A 98 -6.68 -10.94 8.31
C ARG A 98 -5.84 -10.87 9.58
N SER A 99 -5.33 -12.02 10.01
CA SER A 99 -4.53 -12.21 11.21
C SER A 99 -3.06 -11.83 11.03
N LEU A 100 -2.70 -11.29 9.86
CA LEU A 100 -1.33 -10.91 9.55
C LEU A 100 -0.85 -9.76 10.45
N ARG A 101 0.21 -10.04 11.23
CA ARG A 101 0.91 -9.09 12.11
C ARG A 101 2.17 -8.53 11.49
N THR A 102 2.82 -9.28 10.60
CA THR A 102 4.04 -8.83 9.92
C THR A 102 3.86 -8.97 8.42
N LEU A 103 4.09 -7.87 7.68
CA LEU A 103 4.03 -7.83 6.22
C LEU A 103 5.28 -7.13 5.69
N HIS A 104 6.19 -7.92 5.11
CA HIS A 104 7.34 -7.41 4.38
C HIS A 104 7.14 -7.73 2.90
N ILE A 105 7.01 -6.69 2.07
CA ILE A 105 6.70 -6.83 0.64
C ILE A 105 7.46 -5.80 -0.19
N GLU A 106 7.70 -6.18 -1.44
CA GLU A 106 8.16 -5.29 -2.50
C GLU A 106 7.00 -5.00 -3.44
N ILE A 107 6.66 -3.73 -3.63
CA ILE A 107 5.54 -3.31 -4.47
C ILE A 107 6.04 -3.11 -5.90
N HIS A 108 5.44 -3.86 -6.82
CA HIS A 108 5.72 -3.81 -8.25
C HIS A 108 4.49 -3.36 -9.04
N GLY A 109 4.71 -2.83 -10.24
CA GLY A 109 3.66 -2.48 -11.17
C GLY A 109 4.20 -2.49 -12.59
N HIS A 110 3.43 -3.01 -13.53
CA HIS A 110 3.79 -2.99 -14.94
C HIS A 110 3.47 -1.61 -15.55
N LYS A 111 4.15 -1.24 -16.64
CA LYS A 111 3.73 -0.17 -17.58
C LYS A 111 3.43 1.18 -16.92
N GLU A 112 4.40 1.73 -16.20
CA GLU A 112 4.36 3.11 -15.63
C GLU A 112 3.33 3.37 -14.53
N LEU A 113 2.66 2.33 -14.03
CA LEU A 113 1.51 2.50 -13.15
C LEU A 113 1.88 3.10 -11.79
N LEU A 114 2.97 2.68 -11.15
CA LEU A 114 3.27 3.03 -9.75
C LEU A 114 3.62 4.49 -9.42
N SER A 115 3.64 5.43 -10.37
CA SER A 115 4.05 6.83 -10.11
C SER A 115 2.87 7.76 -9.85
N GLU A 116 1.63 7.34 -10.12
CA GLU A 116 0.47 8.17 -9.82
C GLU A 116 0.02 8.01 -8.35
N PRO A 117 -0.51 9.08 -7.73
CA PRO A 117 -1.10 9.00 -6.39
C PRO A 117 -2.19 7.93 -6.25
N LEU A 118 -2.89 7.61 -7.34
CA LEU A 118 -3.92 6.57 -7.41
C LEU A 118 -3.40 5.19 -6.96
N HIS A 119 -2.24 4.78 -7.44
CA HIS A 119 -1.69 3.45 -7.14
C HIS A 119 -1.21 3.35 -5.70
N SER A 120 -0.67 4.45 -5.17
CA SER A 120 -0.35 4.55 -3.75
C SER A 120 -1.60 4.44 -2.89
N ARG A 121 -2.71 5.09 -3.28
CA ARG A 121 -4.01 4.95 -2.58
C ARG A 121 -4.53 3.52 -2.62
N ILE A 122 -4.34 2.80 -3.72
CA ILE A 122 -4.69 1.38 -3.83
C ILE A 122 -3.86 0.57 -2.84
N VAL A 123 -2.53 0.70 -2.85
CA VAL A 123 -1.62 -0.05 -1.97
C VAL A 123 -1.97 0.19 -0.50
N PHE A 124 -1.98 1.46 -0.06
CA PHE A 124 -2.22 1.81 1.33
C PHE A 124 -3.66 1.50 1.77
N GLY A 125 -4.64 1.78 0.90
CA GLY A 125 -6.06 1.53 1.15
C GLY A 125 -6.41 0.06 1.23
N TYR A 126 -5.71 -0.80 0.46
CA TYR A 126 -5.90 -2.24 0.46
C TYR A 126 -5.31 -2.81 1.75
N ILE A 127 -4.02 -2.59 2.00
CA ILE A 127 -3.31 -3.12 3.18
C ILE A 127 -4.04 -2.74 4.48
N SER A 128 -4.43 -1.46 4.62
CA SER A 128 -5.09 -0.97 5.83
C SER A 128 -6.45 -1.61 6.15
N ARG A 129 -7.15 -2.15 5.14
CA ARG A 129 -8.44 -2.83 5.31
C ARG A 129 -8.31 -4.34 5.38
N VAL A 130 -7.38 -4.88 4.60
CA VAL A 130 -7.22 -6.31 4.39
C VAL A 130 -6.44 -6.95 5.54
N CYS A 131 -5.46 -6.23 6.10
CA CYS A 131 -4.61 -6.71 7.19
C CYS A 131 -4.69 -5.76 8.40
N PRO A 132 -5.85 -5.66 9.08
CA PRO A 132 -6.08 -4.66 10.13
C PRO A 132 -5.26 -4.88 11.41
N LEU A 133 -4.71 -6.08 11.61
CA LEU A 133 -3.91 -6.47 12.78
C LEU A 133 -2.40 -6.33 12.57
N LEU A 134 -1.96 -5.62 11.52
CA LEU A 134 -0.53 -5.41 11.27
C LEU A 134 0.13 -4.63 12.41
N GLU A 135 1.24 -5.20 12.89
CA GLU A 135 2.16 -4.63 13.87
C GLU A 135 3.43 -4.11 13.19
N GLU A 136 3.89 -4.78 12.12
CA GLU A 136 5.06 -4.37 11.35
C GLU A 136 4.77 -4.43 9.86
N LEU A 137 4.94 -3.28 9.19
CA LEU A 137 4.81 -3.12 7.75
C LEU A 137 6.12 -2.62 7.16
N ARG A 138 6.70 -3.39 6.26
CA ARG A 138 7.84 -2.98 5.44
C ARG A 138 7.46 -3.05 3.98
N MET A 139 7.55 -1.92 3.31
CA MET A 139 7.32 -1.81 1.88
C MET A 139 8.60 -1.36 1.21
N THR A 140 9.02 -2.09 0.18
CA THR A 140 10.07 -1.64 -0.73
C THR A 140 9.48 -1.38 -2.10
N VAL A 141 10.09 -0.49 -2.87
CA VAL A 141 9.76 -0.26 -4.28
C VAL A 141 11.06 -0.43 -5.06
N PRO A 142 11.10 -1.25 -6.13
CA PRO A 142 12.34 -1.49 -6.85
C PRO A 142 12.86 -0.21 -7.51
N GLY A 143 14.18 -0.13 -7.74
CA GLY A 143 14.80 1.05 -8.35
C GLY A 143 14.40 1.22 -9.81
N SER A 144 14.10 0.12 -10.49
CA SER A 144 13.60 0.11 -11.87
C SER A 144 12.67 -1.08 -12.07
N CYS A 145 11.58 -0.87 -12.79
CA CYS A 145 10.76 -1.94 -13.35
C CYS A 145 10.80 -1.81 -14.87
N ASP A 146 11.75 -2.47 -15.54
CA ASP A 146 11.71 -2.55 -17.00
C ASP A 146 12.05 -3.96 -17.51
N PRO A 147 11.07 -4.65 -18.10
CA PRO A 147 11.30 -5.94 -18.70
C PRO A 147 12.01 -5.87 -20.07
N ASN A 148 12.17 -4.70 -20.70
CA ASN A 148 12.72 -4.57 -22.05
C ASN A 148 13.86 -3.56 -22.09
N THR A 149 15.04 -4.00 -22.50
CA THR A 149 16.25 -3.16 -22.70
C THR A 149 16.10 -2.01 -23.71
N ALA A 150 14.96 -1.90 -24.39
CA ALA A 150 14.70 -0.90 -25.42
C ALA A 150 13.77 0.25 -24.97
N ALA A 151 13.08 0.12 -23.83
CA ALA A 151 12.23 1.18 -23.30
C ALA A 151 13.00 2.10 -22.34
N PRO A 152 12.57 3.36 -22.15
CA PRO A 152 13.12 4.19 -21.10
C PRO A 152 12.84 3.53 -19.74
N SER A 153 13.88 3.41 -18.91
CA SER A 153 13.76 2.84 -17.58
C SER A 153 12.66 3.53 -16.78
N TYR A 154 11.69 2.75 -16.32
CA TYR A 154 10.63 3.24 -15.46
C TYR A 154 11.02 3.10 -13.98
N TYR A 155 10.85 4.18 -13.22
CA TYR A 155 11.22 4.30 -11.81
C TYR A 155 9.95 4.37 -10.96
N PRO A 156 9.45 3.23 -10.44
CA PRO A 156 8.25 3.23 -9.62
C PRO A 156 8.45 4.01 -8.31
N THR A 157 7.44 4.76 -7.88
CA THR A 157 7.52 5.57 -6.66
C THR A 157 6.19 5.66 -5.93
N LEU A 158 6.11 5.21 -4.68
CA LEU A 158 4.94 5.47 -3.86
C LEU A 158 4.85 6.96 -3.46
N CYS A 159 3.68 7.57 -3.67
CA CYS A 159 3.35 8.92 -3.27
C CYS A 159 2.95 8.96 -1.79
N PHE A 160 3.77 9.58 -0.94
CA PHE A 160 3.49 9.71 0.50
C PHE A 160 2.67 10.94 0.88
N GLY A 161 2.35 11.80 -0.08
CA GLY A 161 1.45 12.92 0.11
C GLY A 161 0.07 12.46 0.62
N LEU A 162 -0.69 13.36 1.24
CA LEU A 162 -2.06 13.05 1.66
C LEU A 162 -2.89 12.54 0.47
N GLU A 163 -2.77 13.16 -0.70
CA GLU A 163 -3.44 12.69 -1.93
C GLU A 163 -3.02 11.28 -2.32
N GLY A 164 -1.78 10.86 -2.03
CA GLY A 164 -1.30 9.50 -2.26
C GLY A 164 -1.88 8.47 -1.28
N GLY A 165 -2.60 8.92 -0.25
CA GLY A 165 -3.33 8.05 0.68
C GLY A 165 -2.47 7.39 1.74
N MET A 166 -1.26 7.89 2.02
CA MET A 166 -0.43 7.38 3.11
C MET A 166 -1.19 7.40 4.45
N CYS A 167 -2.08 8.39 4.65
CA CYS A 167 -2.94 8.49 5.82
C CYS A 167 -3.94 7.32 5.99
N LEU A 168 -4.24 6.58 4.92
CA LEU A 168 -5.13 5.40 5.00
C LEU A 168 -4.52 4.32 5.92
N LEU A 169 -3.19 4.23 5.99
CA LEU A 169 -2.50 3.34 6.91
C LEU A 169 -2.79 3.69 8.39
N GLY A 170 -3.20 4.92 8.71
CA GLY A 170 -3.55 5.34 10.06
C GLY A 170 -4.69 4.53 10.71
N ARG A 171 -5.41 3.71 9.93
CA ARG A 171 -6.38 2.71 10.42
C ARG A 171 -5.74 1.51 11.12
N LEU A 172 -4.48 1.21 10.84
CA LEU A 172 -3.72 0.12 11.45
C LEU A 172 -3.36 0.49 12.89
N ARG A 173 -4.31 0.27 13.81
CA ARG A 173 -4.18 0.69 15.21
C ARG A 173 -3.05 -0.04 15.95
N GLN A 174 -2.69 -1.23 15.50
CA GLN A 174 -1.66 -2.06 16.11
C GLN A 174 -0.28 -1.84 15.48
N LEU A 175 -0.17 -0.99 14.45
CA LEU A 175 1.08 -0.80 13.73
C LEU A 175 2.11 -0.11 14.64
N GLN A 176 3.16 -0.85 14.96
CA GLN A 176 4.30 -0.44 15.77
C GLN A 176 5.45 0.04 14.89
N ARG A 177 5.66 -0.60 13.73
CA ARG A 177 6.81 -0.32 12.86
C ARG A 177 6.39 -0.15 11.41
N LEU A 178 6.81 0.97 10.84
CA LEU A 178 6.58 1.31 9.45
C LEU A 178 7.90 1.65 8.76
N GLU A 179 8.26 0.85 7.78
CA GLU A 179 9.42 1.07 6.92
C GLU A 179 8.93 1.18 5.48
N VAL A 180 9.32 2.26 4.80
CA VAL A 180 9.05 2.38 3.37
C VAL A 180 10.31 2.74 2.63
N ARG A 181 11.03 1.73 2.12
CA ARG A 181 12.26 1.94 1.36
C ARG A 181 11.97 2.15 -0.10
N ARG A 182 12.86 2.88 -0.76
CA ARG A 182 12.89 2.94 -2.22
C ARG A 182 14.15 2.31 -2.75
N GLY A 183 14.07 1.90 -4.01
CA GLY A 183 15.21 1.40 -4.73
C GLY A 183 16.23 2.49 -5.02
N PRO A 184 17.47 2.08 -5.31
CA PRO A 184 18.52 3.00 -5.70
C PRO A 184 18.05 3.86 -6.88
N SER A 185 18.46 5.13 -6.89
CA SER A 185 18.19 6.11 -7.97
C SER A 185 16.79 6.71 -8.03
N THR A 186 15.89 6.38 -7.11
CA THR A 186 14.56 7.04 -7.04
C THR A 186 14.61 8.31 -6.19
N LEU A 187 14.18 9.43 -6.75
CA LEU A 187 14.08 10.67 -5.98
C LEU A 187 12.93 10.57 -4.96
N MET A 188 13.15 11.15 -3.78
CA MET A 188 12.11 11.48 -2.81
C MET A 188 10.95 12.20 -3.51
N PRO A 189 9.73 11.63 -3.51
CA PRO A 189 8.55 12.35 -3.97
C PRO A 189 8.46 13.67 -3.20
N LYS A 190 8.05 14.74 -3.87
CA LYS A 190 7.84 16.02 -3.21
C LYS A 190 6.59 15.94 -2.34
N PHE A 191 6.77 15.84 -1.03
CA PHE A 191 5.70 16.03 -0.05
C PHE A 191 6.15 17.03 1.02
N THR A 192 5.17 17.61 1.70
CA THR A 192 5.35 18.67 2.68
C THR A 192 5.16 18.15 4.10
N ARG A 193 5.50 18.94 5.13
CA ARG A 193 5.26 18.54 6.53
C ARG A 193 3.79 18.22 6.81
N VAL A 194 2.85 18.96 6.21
CA VAL A 194 1.40 18.73 6.33
C VAL A 194 1.00 17.33 5.86
N ASP A 195 1.81 16.72 5.00
CA ASP A 195 1.53 15.39 4.47
C ASP A 195 1.76 14.25 5.46
N LEU A 196 2.55 14.49 6.50
CA LEU A 196 2.96 13.46 7.46
C LEU A 196 2.83 13.90 8.93
N ASP A 197 2.63 15.20 9.22
CA ASP A 197 2.57 15.71 10.60
C ASP A 197 1.44 15.09 11.43
N TRP A 198 0.36 14.64 10.78
CA TRP A 198 -0.73 13.89 11.39
C TRP A 198 -0.29 12.58 12.06
N MET A 199 0.90 12.05 11.76
CA MET A 199 1.44 10.87 12.43
C MET A 199 1.87 11.14 13.88
N VAL A 200 2.11 12.41 14.24
CA VAL A 200 2.61 12.80 15.56
C VAL A 200 1.66 13.74 16.29
N PRO A 201 1.69 13.81 17.64
CA PRO A 201 0.82 14.70 18.40
C PRO A 201 0.92 16.18 17.99
N ALA A 202 2.13 16.65 17.64
CA ALA A 202 2.35 18.03 17.24
C ALA A 202 1.57 18.45 15.96
N GLY A 203 1.30 17.49 15.05
CA GLY A 203 0.49 17.74 13.87
C GLY A 203 -1.01 17.59 14.08
N GLN A 204 -1.47 17.35 15.31
CA GLN A 204 -2.90 17.30 15.66
C GLN A 204 -3.47 18.65 16.11
N SER A 205 -2.69 19.73 16.00
CA SER A 205 -3.15 21.09 16.28
C SER A 205 -4.25 21.55 15.31
N ASP A 206 -5.11 22.47 15.75
CA ASP A 206 -6.13 23.09 14.90
C ASP A 206 -5.55 23.74 13.63
N LYS A 207 -4.33 24.28 13.74
CA LYS A 207 -3.61 24.84 12.60
C LYS A 207 -3.31 23.76 11.57
N SER A 208 -2.75 22.63 11.98
CA SER A 208 -2.48 21.48 11.10
C SER A 208 -3.77 20.90 10.51
N LYS A 209 -4.84 20.74 11.32
CA LYS A 209 -6.18 20.34 10.84
C LYS A 209 -6.67 21.26 9.71
N ARG A 210 -6.61 22.58 9.89
CA ARG A 210 -7.00 23.56 8.85
C ARG A 210 -6.17 23.44 7.57
N TRP A 211 -4.86 23.19 7.67
CA TRP A 211 -4.01 22.98 6.50
C TRP A 211 -4.38 21.72 5.73
N ARG A 212 -4.62 20.60 6.43
CA ARG A 212 -5.10 19.36 5.80
C ARG A 212 -6.44 19.57 5.12
N GLN A 213 -7.40 20.21 5.80
CA GLN A 213 -8.71 20.52 5.24
C GLN A 213 -8.61 21.44 4.01
N HIS A 214 -7.70 22.41 4.02
CA HIS A 214 -7.44 23.23 2.85
C HIS A 214 -6.95 22.39 1.67
N LYS A 215 -5.99 21.49 1.91
CA LYS A 215 -5.48 20.57 0.87
C LYS A 215 -6.57 19.64 0.33
N VAL A 216 -7.39 19.06 1.21
CA VAL A 216 -8.54 18.22 0.84
C VAL A 216 -9.53 18.97 -0.05
N LYS A 217 -9.83 20.24 0.25
CA LYS A 217 -10.72 21.08 -0.57
C LYS A 217 -10.19 21.28 -1.99
N GLN A 218 -8.88 21.35 -2.19
CA GLN A 218 -8.29 21.51 -3.52
C GLN A 218 -8.55 20.30 -4.42
N TRP A 219 -8.77 19.11 -3.85
CA TRP A 219 -9.02 17.87 -4.60
C TRP A 219 -10.46 17.74 -5.11
N GLN A 220 -11.35 18.68 -4.84
CA GLN A 220 -12.77 18.55 -5.18
C GLN A 220 -13.02 18.27 -6.67
N LYS A 221 -12.26 18.93 -7.55
CA LYS A 221 -12.34 18.69 -9.01
C LYS A 221 -11.90 17.28 -9.38
N ASP A 222 -10.76 16.84 -8.86
CA ASP A 222 -10.21 15.50 -9.14
C ASP A 222 -11.12 14.40 -8.61
N ARG A 223 -11.74 14.60 -7.45
CA ARG A 223 -12.73 13.68 -6.88
C ARG A 223 -13.95 13.47 -7.77
N ILE A 224 -14.50 14.55 -8.32
CA ILE A 224 -15.64 14.49 -9.24
C ILE A 224 -15.22 13.68 -10.48
N LYS A 225 -14.06 14.00 -11.06
CA LYS A 225 -13.49 13.27 -12.19
C LYS A 225 -13.32 11.78 -11.89
N GLU A 226 -12.75 11.42 -10.73
CA GLU A 226 -12.56 10.03 -10.32
C GLU A 226 -13.88 9.29 -10.14
N ARG A 227 -14.89 9.93 -9.56
CA ARG A 227 -16.22 9.35 -9.37
C ARG A 227 -16.90 9.08 -10.71
N ASP A 228 -16.81 10.01 -11.65
CA ASP A 228 -17.44 9.87 -12.96
C ASP A 228 -16.77 8.76 -13.79
N VAL A 229 -15.43 8.69 -13.77
CA VAL A 229 -14.69 7.54 -14.35
C VAL A 229 -15.07 6.23 -13.66
N GLY A 230 -15.18 6.23 -12.33
CA GLY A 230 -15.54 5.07 -11.54
C GLY A 230 -16.93 4.52 -11.85
N LYS A 231 -17.93 5.37 -12.10
CA LYS A 231 -19.29 4.93 -12.49
C LYS A 231 -19.29 4.14 -13.79
N HIS A 232 -18.53 4.58 -14.78
CA HIS A 232 -18.40 3.86 -16.06
C HIS A 232 -17.72 2.50 -15.88
N GLN A 233 -16.69 2.41 -15.02
CA GLN A 233 -16.00 1.16 -14.72
C GLN A 233 -16.85 0.20 -13.88
N SER A 234 -17.59 0.69 -12.89
CA SER A 234 -18.44 -0.12 -12.02
C SER A 234 -19.56 -0.81 -12.80
N GLN A 235 -20.19 -0.13 -13.77
CA GLN A 235 -21.20 -0.75 -14.64
C GLN A 235 -20.64 -1.94 -15.43
N GLN A 236 -19.38 -1.87 -15.87
CA GLN A 236 -18.72 -2.98 -16.56
C GLN A 236 -18.34 -4.11 -15.60
N GLN A 237 -17.93 -3.77 -14.37
CA GLN A 237 -17.47 -4.74 -13.37
C GLN A 237 -18.60 -5.45 -12.63
N GLU A 238 -19.79 -4.87 -12.50
CA GLU A 238 -20.94 -5.55 -11.91
C GLU A 238 -21.26 -6.87 -12.62
N HIS A 239 -21.10 -6.92 -13.94
CA HIS A 239 -21.25 -8.15 -14.72
C HIS A 239 -20.18 -9.20 -14.39
N GLN A 240 -18.93 -8.78 -14.16
CA GLN A 240 -17.85 -9.71 -13.79
C GLN A 240 -17.99 -10.20 -12.34
N HIS A 241 -18.41 -9.32 -11.42
CA HIS A 241 -18.54 -9.63 -10.01
C HIS A 241 -19.63 -10.67 -9.73
N GLN A 242 -20.76 -10.62 -10.45
CA GLN A 242 -21.82 -11.63 -10.33
C GLN A 242 -21.32 -13.03 -10.69
N SER A 243 -20.41 -13.16 -11.66
CA SER A 243 -19.80 -14.44 -12.02
C SER A 243 -18.87 -14.98 -10.94
N TRP A 244 -18.13 -14.10 -10.25
CA TRP A 244 -17.18 -14.51 -9.20
C TRP A 244 -17.88 -15.00 -7.93
N VAL A 245 -18.92 -14.29 -7.47
CA VAL A 245 -19.69 -14.65 -6.26
C VAL A 245 -20.37 -16.02 -6.40
N ALA A 246 -20.71 -16.45 -7.61
CA ALA A 246 -21.33 -17.76 -7.85
C ALA A 246 -20.36 -18.95 -7.61
N SER A 247 -19.04 -18.72 -7.58
CA SER A 247 -18.04 -19.79 -7.52
C SER A 247 -17.48 -20.07 -6.11
N GLU A 248 -17.57 -19.13 -5.16
CA GLU A 248 -17.00 -19.30 -3.82
C GLU A 248 -18.07 -19.72 -2.81
N GLY A 249 -18.18 -21.03 -2.57
CA GLY A 249 -19.00 -21.59 -1.51
C GLY A 249 -18.46 -21.23 -0.12
N ALA A 250 -19.37 -20.72 0.73
CA ALA A 250 -19.33 -20.72 2.20
C ALA A 250 -18.71 -19.56 3.01
N ASP A 251 -18.12 -18.50 2.43
CA ASP A 251 -17.81 -17.26 3.20
C ASP A 251 -18.23 -15.95 2.52
N ILE A 252 -19.43 -15.98 1.94
CA ILE A 252 -19.99 -14.85 1.18
C ILE A 252 -20.20 -13.61 2.06
N SER A 253 -20.60 -13.80 3.33
CA SER A 253 -20.96 -12.68 4.21
C SER A 253 -19.75 -11.83 4.63
N THR A 254 -18.67 -12.47 5.09
CA THR A 254 -17.45 -11.76 5.52
C THR A 254 -16.82 -11.03 4.35
N ASN A 255 -16.75 -11.69 3.19
CA ASN A 255 -16.22 -11.10 1.97
C ASN A 255 -17.09 -9.94 1.47
N ALA A 256 -18.41 -10.05 1.49
CA ALA A 256 -19.31 -8.96 1.10
C ALA A 256 -19.12 -7.70 1.97
N ALA A 257 -19.00 -7.86 3.29
CA ALA A 257 -18.74 -6.74 4.19
C ALA A 257 -17.39 -6.08 3.92
N LEU A 258 -16.35 -6.88 3.63
CA LEU A 258 -15.05 -6.36 3.26
C LEU A 258 -15.06 -5.63 1.91
N LEU A 259 -15.71 -6.20 0.89
CA LEU A 259 -15.85 -5.56 -0.41
C LEU A 259 -16.61 -4.24 -0.30
N GLY A 260 -17.65 -4.21 0.55
CA GLY A 260 -18.33 -2.96 0.90
C GLY A 260 -17.39 -1.91 1.51
N ARG A 261 -16.42 -2.33 2.34
CA ARG A 261 -15.37 -1.44 2.87
C ARG A 261 -14.37 -1.02 1.78
N LEU A 262 -14.10 -1.88 0.81
CA LEU A 262 -13.15 -1.64 -0.28
C LEU A 262 -13.75 -0.85 -1.46
N LYS A 263 -15.06 -0.58 -1.51
CA LYS A 263 -15.72 0.14 -2.61
C LYS A 263 -15.02 1.43 -3.06
N ASN A 264 -14.39 2.16 -2.13
CA ASN A 264 -13.70 3.42 -2.39
C ASN A 264 -12.17 3.26 -2.57
N LEU A 265 -11.65 2.04 -2.67
CA LEU A 265 -10.23 1.72 -2.78
C LEU A 265 -9.57 2.47 -3.95
N GLY A 266 -8.53 3.25 -3.67
CA GLY A 266 -7.86 4.05 -4.69
C GLY A 266 -8.51 5.40 -4.99
N LEU A 267 -9.71 5.71 -4.48
CA LEU A 267 -10.34 7.02 -4.72
C LEU A 267 -9.92 8.04 -3.66
N LEU A 268 -9.87 9.31 -4.07
CA LEU A 268 -9.68 10.44 -3.16
C LEU A 268 -10.80 10.57 -2.12
N GLU A 269 -11.99 10.02 -2.40
CA GLU A 269 -13.10 9.96 -1.43
C GLU A 269 -12.72 9.17 -0.17
N ASP A 270 -11.95 8.09 -0.31
CA ASP A 270 -11.46 7.31 0.83
C ASP A 270 -10.45 8.09 1.69
N VAL A 271 -9.59 8.85 1.03
CA VAL A 271 -8.59 9.71 1.67
C VAL A 271 -9.28 10.83 2.44
N GLU A 272 -10.26 11.51 1.83
CA GLU A 272 -11.03 12.55 2.50
C GLU A 272 -11.74 12.02 3.75
N GLU A 273 -12.41 10.86 3.65
CA GLU A 273 -13.07 10.23 4.79
C GLU A 273 -12.07 9.97 5.91
N MET A 274 -10.88 9.44 5.56
CA MET A 274 -9.83 9.22 6.55
C MET A 274 -9.35 10.54 7.18
N VAL A 275 -9.07 11.58 6.40
CA VAL A 275 -8.65 12.89 6.93
C VAL A 275 -9.71 13.48 7.86
N LYS A 276 -10.99 13.39 7.49
CA LYS A 276 -12.10 13.81 8.36
C LYS A 276 -12.09 13.05 9.67
N ASN A 277 -11.89 11.73 9.62
CA ASN A 277 -11.79 10.91 10.83
C ASN A 277 -10.59 11.32 11.68
N MET A 278 -9.41 11.58 11.09
CA MET A 278 -8.21 12.03 11.83
C MET A 278 -8.41 13.38 12.51
N ASP A 279 -9.19 14.28 11.91
CA ASP A 279 -9.46 15.59 12.47
C ASP A 279 -10.47 15.55 13.63
N MET A 280 -11.19 14.42 13.80
CA MET A 280 -12.04 14.17 14.97
C MET A 280 -11.19 13.74 16.17
N ASP A 281 -11.48 14.29 17.35
CA ASP A 281 -10.70 14.04 18.57
C ASP A 281 -10.76 12.58 19.05
N SER A 282 -11.70 11.79 18.56
CA SER A 282 -11.83 10.36 18.86
C SER A 282 -10.88 9.45 18.08
N CYS A 283 -10.19 9.97 17.06
CA CYS A 283 -9.33 9.17 16.21
C CYS A 283 -7.88 9.61 16.35
N ARG A 284 -7.03 8.76 16.94
CA ARG A 284 -5.58 8.94 16.93
C ARG A 284 -4.94 8.03 15.88
N PRO A 285 -4.51 8.54 14.71
CA PRO A 285 -3.78 7.73 13.73
C PRO A 285 -2.55 7.11 14.39
N PHE A 286 -2.25 5.85 14.07
CA PHE A 286 -1.03 5.18 14.54
C PHE A 286 -0.78 5.28 16.06
N PRO A 287 -1.75 4.88 16.91
CA PRO A 287 -1.60 5.05 18.35
C PRO A 287 -0.46 4.20 18.95
N ALA A 288 -0.03 3.13 18.25
CA ALA A 288 1.02 2.21 18.68
C ALA A 288 2.37 2.40 17.96
N LEU A 289 2.50 3.38 17.05
CA LEU A 289 3.69 3.51 16.20
C LEU A 289 4.89 4.01 17.01
N GLU A 290 5.89 3.15 17.11
CA GLU A 290 7.16 3.37 17.83
C GLU A 290 8.35 3.54 16.87
N GLY A 291 8.25 3.00 15.65
CA GLY A 291 9.32 3.00 14.67
C GLY A 291 8.87 3.43 13.28
N LEU A 292 9.50 4.47 12.73
CA LEU A 292 9.33 4.95 11.37
C LEU A 292 10.71 5.04 10.67
N THR A 293 10.76 4.69 9.39
CA THR A 293 11.91 4.97 8.52
C THR A 293 11.48 5.00 7.05
N PHE A 294 12.03 5.94 6.27
CA PHE A 294 11.83 6.01 4.81
C PHE A 294 13.09 5.57 4.04
N GLU A 295 14.29 5.76 4.58
CA GLU A 295 15.54 5.41 3.87
C GLU A 295 16.66 4.97 4.83
N HIS A 296 16.45 5.07 6.14
CA HIS A 296 17.48 4.77 7.12
C HIS A 296 17.51 3.28 7.49
N PHE A 297 18.70 2.82 7.88
CA PHE A 297 18.94 1.44 8.33
C PHE A 297 18.31 1.11 9.69
N SER A 298 17.91 2.13 10.47
CA SER A 298 17.34 1.96 11.80
C SER A 298 15.99 2.67 11.93
N PHE A 299 15.03 2.01 12.56
CA PHE A 299 13.80 2.64 13.01
C PHE A 299 14.09 3.77 14.00
N GLN A 300 13.38 4.88 13.86
CA GLN A 300 13.41 5.99 14.80
C GLN A 300 11.98 6.38 15.17
N TRP A 301 11.84 7.14 16.26
CA TRP A 301 10.55 7.73 16.63
C TRP A 301 10.01 8.64 15.51
N PRO A 302 8.70 8.61 15.20
CA PRO A 302 8.12 9.41 14.13
C PRO A 302 8.45 10.91 14.23
N GLU A 303 8.44 11.48 15.43
CA GLU A 303 8.79 12.89 15.67
C GLU A 303 10.19 13.23 15.18
N LYS A 304 11.16 12.36 15.47
CA LYS A 304 12.55 12.55 15.07
C LYS A 304 12.70 12.47 13.56
N VAL A 305 12.09 11.45 12.94
CA VAL A 305 12.09 11.29 11.47
C VAL A 305 11.51 12.53 10.80
N LEU A 306 10.36 13.04 11.26
CA LEU A 306 9.73 14.22 10.68
C LEU A 306 10.53 15.50 10.89
N ASP A 307 11.20 15.66 12.03
CA ASP A 307 12.06 16.81 12.28
C ASP A 307 13.33 16.79 11.42
N GLU A 308 13.91 15.61 11.18
CA GLU A 308 15.04 15.43 10.25
C GLU A 308 14.63 15.69 8.79
N MET A 309 13.44 15.23 8.39
CA MET A 309 12.92 15.43 7.03
C MET A 309 12.48 16.86 6.75
N PHE A 310 12.07 17.64 7.76
CA PHE A 310 11.52 18.98 7.60
C PHE A 310 12.17 20.02 8.54
N PRO A 311 13.47 20.31 8.38
CA PRO A 311 14.23 21.17 9.29
C PRO A 311 13.75 22.63 9.30
N ASP A 312 13.24 23.14 8.17
CA ASP A 312 12.95 24.56 7.94
C ASP A 312 11.69 25.08 8.62
N ASN A 313 10.89 24.21 9.24
CA ASN A 313 9.68 24.62 9.97
C ASN A 313 9.96 25.01 11.43
N ARG A 314 11.21 24.98 11.88
CA ARG A 314 11.63 25.67 13.09
C ARG A 314 11.72 27.16 12.78
N THR A 315 10.55 27.78 12.60
CA THR A 315 10.44 29.22 12.50
C THR A 315 11.16 29.79 13.71
N THR A 316 12.29 30.44 13.50
CA THR A 316 12.95 31.31 14.47
C THR A 316 11.97 32.42 14.82
N ILE A 317 11.04 32.13 15.71
CA ILE A 317 10.19 33.12 16.35
C ILE A 317 11.16 33.91 17.24
N PHE A 318 11.57 35.10 16.75
CA PHE A 318 12.48 36.08 17.38
C PHE A 318 14.00 35.92 17.25
N GLY A 319 14.55 35.17 16.29
CA GLY A 319 16.01 35.16 16.07
C GLY A 319 16.86 34.68 17.26
N PHE A 320 16.25 34.24 18.36
CA PHE A 320 16.91 33.59 19.48
C PHE A 320 16.81 32.08 19.29
N LYS A 321 17.95 31.42 19.05
CA LYS A 321 18.07 29.98 19.31
C LYS A 321 17.97 29.79 20.82
N LEU A 322 16.80 29.44 21.33
CA LEU A 322 16.67 28.91 22.68
C LEU A 322 17.34 27.53 22.70
N GLY A 323 18.61 27.51 23.07
CA GLY A 323 19.33 26.27 23.38
C GLY A 323 18.79 25.71 24.69
N PHE A 324 18.12 24.56 24.62
CA PHE A 324 17.88 23.75 25.80
C PHE A 324 19.19 23.04 26.15
N LYS A 325 19.74 23.35 27.33
CA LYS A 325 20.80 22.58 27.99
C LYS A 325 20.18 21.46 28.80
#